data_AF-A0A0Q4X1V5-F1
#
_entry.id   AF-A0A0Q4X1V5-F1
#
_cell.length_a   1.000
_cell.length_b   1.000
_cell.length_c   1.000
_cell.angle_alpha   90.00
_cell.angle_beta   90.00
_cell.angle_gamma   90.00
#
_symmetry.space_group_name_H-M   'P 1'
#
loop_
_entity.id
_entity.type
_entity.pdbx_description
1 polymer ?
#
loop_
_entity_poly.entity_id
_entity_poly.type
_entity_poly.pdbx_seq_one_letter_code
_entity_poly.pdbx_strand_id
1 'polypeptide(L)'
;MSRDENEAKRLSGLRREIQPELVKLERRLFLRSGLSLGALSLLSGCDLSTGANGTVIDRALWAMSRANDRVQAWLFDPNTLAPTYPASMIDTPFRFNAYYPPDNIPEIDEATWKLDVGGLVADKTPWTLQRLRALPQESQITRHICIEGWSQIGQWSGVPLRSFLERVGADLTAKYVGFKCADRYYGSLDMPSALHPQTVLALDFGGVPLPLEYGYPLRVRVPTKLGFKSPKHIVSVFATNDDPGGYWEDQGYNWFSGI
;
A
#
# COMPACT_ATOMS: atom_id res chain seq x y z
N MET A 1 60.35 -34.86 -19.35
CA MET A 1 59.10 -34.65 -18.59
C MET A 1 58.53 -36.01 -18.25
N SER A 2 58.37 -36.27 -16.96
CA SER A 2 57.89 -37.56 -16.45
C SER A 2 56.43 -37.77 -16.87
N ARG A 3 56.02 -39.03 -17.07
CA ARG A 3 54.63 -39.43 -17.37
C ARG A 3 53.65 -38.85 -16.33
N ASP A 4 54.11 -38.71 -15.09
CA ASP A 4 53.34 -38.17 -13.96
C ASP A 4 53.07 -36.65 -14.07
N GLU A 5 54.00 -35.88 -14.65
CA GLU A 5 53.82 -34.42 -14.82
C GLU A 5 52.75 -34.12 -15.88
N ASN A 6 52.69 -34.92 -16.94
CA ASN A 6 51.67 -34.80 -17.97
C ASN A 6 50.29 -35.21 -17.45
N GLU A 7 50.22 -36.21 -16.56
CA GLU A 7 48.96 -36.64 -15.93
C GLU A 7 48.43 -35.59 -14.95
N ALA A 8 49.29 -35.02 -14.09
CA ALA A 8 48.91 -33.94 -13.18
C ALA A 8 48.39 -32.70 -13.94
N LYS A 9 49.05 -32.34 -15.06
CA LYS A 9 48.63 -31.21 -15.90
C LYS A 9 47.28 -31.48 -16.56
N ARG A 10 47.04 -32.70 -17.05
CA ARG A 10 45.77 -33.13 -17.63
C ARG A 10 44.62 -33.10 -16.61
N LEU A 11 44.85 -33.61 -15.39
CA LEU A 11 43.87 -33.57 -14.30
C LEU A 11 43.56 -32.13 -13.86
N SER A 12 44.57 -31.25 -13.84
CA SER A 12 44.38 -29.82 -13.52
C SER A 12 43.55 -29.08 -14.59
N GLY A 13 43.72 -29.44 -15.86
CA GLY A 13 42.94 -28.91 -16.98
C GLY A 13 41.48 -29.36 -16.90
N LEU A 14 41.26 -30.66 -16.72
CA LEU A 14 39.92 -31.24 -16.50
C LEU A 14 39.21 -30.60 -15.31
N ARG A 15 39.93 -30.36 -14.20
CA ARG A 15 39.37 -29.68 -13.03
C ARG A 15 38.95 -28.24 -13.35
N ARG A 16 39.75 -27.49 -14.11
CA ARG A 16 39.39 -26.11 -14.52
C ARG A 16 38.18 -26.07 -15.44
N GLU A 17 38.02 -27.06 -16.31
CA GLU A 17 36.86 -27.15 -17.22
C GLU A 17 35.57 -27.55 -16.48
N ILE A 18 35.66 -28.47 -15.51
CA ILE A 18 34.48 -29.01 -14.80
C ILE A 18 34.03 -28.11 -13.63
N GLN A 19 34.95 -27.37 -12.99
CA GLN A 19 34.64 -26.51 -11.83
C GLN A 19 33.45 -25.55 -12.04
N PRO A 20 33.33 -24.79 -13.14
CA PRO A 20 32.20 -23.88 -13.33
C PRO A 20 30.85 -24.61 -13.45
N GLU A 21 30.83 -25.80 -14.04
CA GLU A 21 29.61 -26.60 -14.17
C GLU A 21 29.20 -27.22 -12.83
N LEU A 22 30.16 -27.67 -12.01
CA LEU A 22 29.90 -28.09 -10.63
C LEU A 22 29.31 -26.95 -9.79
N VAL A 23 29.87 -25.74 -9.86
CA VAL A 23 29.35 -24.58 -9.13
C VAL A 23 27.93 -24.23 -9.57
N LYS A 24 27.60 -24.34 -10.87
CA LYS A 24 26.23 -24.15 -11.36
C LYS A 24 25.29 -25.24 -10.87
N LEU A 25 25.71 -26.50 -10.86
CA LEU A 25 24.95 -27.64 -10.35
C LEU A 25 24.69 -27.51 -8.85
N GLU A 26 25.70 -27.17 -8.06
CA GLU A 26 25.59 -26.92 -6.62
C GLU A 26 24.64 -25.76 -6.31
N ARG A 27 24.71 -24.64 -7.05
CA ARG A 27 23.75 -23.53 -6.90
C ARG A 27 22.32 -23.95 -7.23
N ARG A 28 22.12 -24.70 -8.32
CA ARG A 28 20.79 -25.22 -8.71
C ARG A 28 20.25 -26.20 -7.69
N LEU A 29 21.09 -27.09 -7.18
CA LEU A 29 20.74 -28.03 -6.13
C LEU A 29 20.45 -27.30 -4.81
N PHE A 30 21.25 -26.31 -4.42
CA PHE A 30 20.99 -25.49 -3.24
C PHE A 30 19.66 -24.73 -3.32
N LEU A 31 19.35 -24.12 -4.48
CA LEU A 31 18.07 -23.44 -4.69
C LEU A 31 16.89 -24.42 -4.68
N ARG A 32 17.03 -25.59 -5.32
CA ARG A 32 15.99 -26.64 -5.31
C ARG A 32 15.80 -27.26 -3.93
N SER A 33 16.89 -27.52 -3.21
CA SER A 33 16.91 -28.08 -1.85
C SER A 33 16.41 -27.08 -0.82
N GLY A 34 16.71 -25.78 -0.98
CA GLY A 34 16.17 -24.71 -0.14
C GLY A 34 14.66 -24.54 -0.28
N LEU A 35 14.15 -24.63 -1.52
CA LEU A 35 12.71 -24.62 -1.79
C LEU A 35 11.99 -25.86 -1.22
N SER A 36 12.65 -27.02 -1.23
CA SER A 36 12.04 -28.27 -0.73
C SER A 36 12.12 -28.42 0.79
N LEU A 37 13.19 -27.98 1.45
CA LEU A 37 13.27 -27.94 2.92
C LEU A 37 12.27 -26.94 3.52
N GLY A 38 12.07 -25.79 2.88
CA GLY A 38 11.03 -24.82 3.28
C GLY A 38 9.60 -25.31 3.03
N ALA A 39 9.38 -26.12 1.99
CA ALA A 39 8.08 -26.75 1.74
C ALA A 39 7.79 -27.91 2.72
N LEU A 40 8.82 -28.66 3.13
CA LEU A 40 8.69 -29.79 4.06
C LEU A 40 8.44 -29.34 5.50
N SER A 41 8.97 -28.19 5.93
CA SER A 41 8.68 -27.63 7.26
C SER A 41 7.23 -27.14 7.42
N LEU A 42 6.54 -26.86 6.32
CA LEU A 42 5.11 -26.51 6.30
C LEU A 42 4.19 -27.74 6.37
N LEU A 43 4.72 -28.94 6.06
CA LEU A 43 3.96 -30.20 6.04
C LEU A 43 4.04 -30.98 7.35
N SER A 44 4.99 -30.65 8.24
CA SER A 44 5.03 -31.17 9.61
C SER A 44 4.06 -30.43 10.53
N GLY A 45 2.78 -30.44 10.16
CA GLY A 45 1.69 -30.03 11.01
C GLY A 45 1.39 -31.12 12.04
N CYS A 46 2.01 -31.04 13.21
CA CYS A 46 1.54 -31.75 14.40
C CYS A 46 1.81 -30.86 15.63
N ASP A 47 0.72 -30.29 16.13
CA ASP A 47 0.51 -29.79 17.49
C ASP A 47 1.23 -28.49 17.89
N LEU A 48 0.57 -27.33 17.69
CA LEU A 48 1.12 -26.03 18.07
C LEU A 48 0.07 -25.20 18.81
N SER A 49 0.10 -25.38 20.13
CA SER A 49 -0.50 -24.59 21.19
C SER A 49 -0.92 -23.16 20.82
N THR A 50 -2.18 -22.86 21.10
CA THR A 50 -2.77 -21.52 21.02
C THR A 50 -2.19 -20.62 22.11
N GLY A 51 -1.33 -19.69 21.72
CA GLY A 51 -1.01 -18.50 22.52
C GLY A 51 -1.88 -17.31 22.07
N ALA A 52 -1.82 -16.19 22.81
CA ALA A 52 -2.58 -14.97 22.52
C ALA A 52 -2.40 -14.37 21.11
N ASN A 53 -1.41 -14.86 20.33
CA ASN A 53 -1.02 -14.37 19.00
C ASN A 53 -1.15 -15.44 17.89
N GLY A 54 -2.03 -16.44 18.06
CA GLY A 54 -2.31 -17.47 17.06
C GLY A 54 -1.32 -18.64 17.05
N THR A 55 -1.52 -19.55 16.10
CA THR A 55 -0.69 -20.75 15.90
C THR A 55 0.69 -20.39 15.32
N VAL A 56 1.64 -21.33 15.31
CA VAL A 56 2.92 -21.14 14.59
C VAL A 56 2.71 -20.91 13.10
N ILE A 57 1.68 -21.53 12.52
CA ILE A 57 1.31 -21.34 11.11
C ILE A 57 0.91 -19.88 10.89
N ASP A 58 0.05 -19.32 11.75
CA ASP A 58 -0.36 -17.92 11.66
C ASP A 58 0.84 -16.97 11.73
N ARG A 59 1.78 -17.23 12.65
CA ARG A 59 3.01 -16.44 12.76
C ARG A 59 3.87 -16.50 11.49
N ALA A 60 3.97 -17.67 10.87
CA ALA A 60 4.70 -17.85 9.62
C ALA A 60 4.02 -17.10 8.46
N LEU A 61 2.70 -17.22 8.32
CA LEU A 61 1.91 -16.52 7.31
C LEU A 61 2.03 -15.00 7.46
N TRP A 62 1.95 -14.47 8.68
CA TRP A 62 2.16 -13.05 8.94
C TRP A 62 3.59 -12.59 8.63
N ALA A 63 4.59 -13.42 8.89
CA ALA A 63 5.97 -13.12 8.51
C ALA A 63 6.14 -13.05 6.98
N MET A 64 5.52 -13.97 6.25
CA MET A 64 5.49 -13.97 4.78
C MET A 64 4.75 -12.73 4.24
N SER A 65 3.60 -12.39 4.82
CA SER A 65 2.83 -11.20 4.45
C SER A 65 3.65 -9.92 4.62
N ARG A 66 4.33 -9.75 5.75
CA ARG A 66 5.24 -8.60 5.97
C ARG A 66 6.44 -8.59 5.04
N ALA A 67 6.96 -9.77 4.65
CA ALA A 67 8.03 -9.86 3.66
C ALA A 67 7.52 -9.41 2.28
N ASN A 68 6.31 -9.81 1.89
CA ASN A 68 5.65 -9.37 0.67
C ASN A 68 5.47 -7.84 0.65
N ASP A 69 5.01 -7.24 1.76
CA ASP A 69 4.85 -5.78 1.86
C ASP A 69 6.19 -5.05 1.69
N ARG A 70 7.28 -5.57 2.26
CA ARG A 70 8.63 -4.99 2.08
C ARG A 70 9.12 -5.08 0.65
N VAL A 71 8.85 -6.19 -0.04
CA VAL A 71 9.22 -6.36 -1.45
C VAL A 71 8.43 -5.39 -2.32
N GLN A 72 7.12 -5.26 -2.11
CA GLN A 72 6.32 -4.28 -2.86
C GLN A 72 6.77 -2.84 -2.59
N ALA A 73 7.07 -2.50 -1.33
CA ALA A 73 7.60 -1.18 -0.98
C ALA A 73 8.96 -0.90 -1.63
N TRP A 74 9.82 -1.91 -1.77
CA TRP A 74 11.10 -1.78 -2.47
C TRP A 74 10.94 -1.64 -3.98
N LEU A 75 9.95 -2.30 -4.59
CA LEU A 75 9.65 -2.21 -6.02
C LEU A 75 8.93 -0.91 -6.41
N PHE A 76 8.27 -0.25 -5.45
CA PHE A 76 7.50 0.96 -5.70
C PHE A 76 8.42 2.13 -6.07
N ASP A 77 8.19 2.71 -7.25
CA ASP A 77 8.80 3.96 -7.67
C ASP A 77 7.81 5.12 -7.47
N PRO A 78 8.09 6.07 -6.56
CA PRO A 78 7.20 7.20 -6.31
C PRO A 78 7.10 8.20 -7.48
N ASN A 79 7.87 8.02 -8.55
CA ASN A 79 7.83 8.84 -9.76
C ASN A 79 7.05 8.19 -10.91
N THR A 80 6.66 6.91 -10.77
CA THR A 80 5.89 6.21 -11.81
C THR A 80 4.40 6.50 -11.64
N LEU A 81 3.84 7.26 -12.58
CA LEU A 81 2.43 7.64 -12.55
C LEU A 81 1.52 6.45 -12.94
N ALA A 82 0.39 6.34 -12.24
CA ALA A 82 -0.71 5.50 -12.67
C ALA A 82 -1.33 6.04 -13.97
N PRO A 83 -1.82 5.16 -14.86
CA PRO A 83 -2.46 5.56 -16.10
C PRO A 83 -3.60 6.56 -15.89
N THR A 84 -3.65 7.57 -16.75
CA THR A 84 -4.77 8.51 -16.85
C THR A 84 -5.63 8.18 -18.07
N TYR A 85 -6.91 8.54 -17.99
CA TYR A 85 -7.89 8.17 -18.99
C TYR A 85 -8.65 9.42 -19.49
N PRO A 86 -9.19 9.41 -20.72
CA PRO A 86 -10.06 10.46 -21.19
C PRO A 86 -11.42 10.43 -20.45
N ALA A 87 -12.10 11.58 -20.40
CA ALA A 87 -13.42 11.71 -19.77
C ALA A 87 -14.49 10.76 -20.35
N SER A 88 -14.35 10.38 -21.63
CA SER A 88 -15.24 9.41 -22.29
C SER A 88 -15.16 7.99 -21.72
N MET A 89 -14.15 7.69 -20.89
CA MET A 89 -13.98 6.39 -20.22
C MET A 89 -14.45 6.40 -18.77
N ILE A 90 -15.01 7.49 -18.26
CA ILE A 90 -15.55 7.54 -16.89
C ILE A 90 -16.74 6.59 -16.79
N ASP A 91 -16.70 5.68 -15.82
CA ASP A 91 -17.77 4.73 -15.58
C ASP A 91 -18.96 5.39 -14.88
N THR A 92 -20.16 5.23 -15.44
CA THR A 92 -21.42 5.73 -14.88
C THR A 92 -22.49 4.63 -14.91
N PRO A 93 -23.05 4.18 -13.77
CA PRO A 93 -22.77 4.65 -12.42
C PRO A 93 -21.40 4.17 -11.89
N PHE A 94 -20.83 4.94 -10.96
CA PHE A 94 -19.67 4.51 -10.21
C PHE A 94 -20.11 3.65 -9.01
N ARG A 95 -19.41 2.55 -8.77
CA ARG A 95 -19.82 1.51 -7.84
C ARG A 95 -19.62 1.97 -6.41
N PHE A 96 -20.65 1.81 -5.57
CA PHE A 96 -20.52 1.96 -4.13
C PHE A 96 -19.62 0.85 -3.57
N ASN A 97 -18.70 1.22 -2.67
CA ASN A 97 -17.86 0.27 -1.97
C ASN A 97 -17.63 0.71 -0.51
N ALA A 98 -17.93 -0.17 0.44
CA ALA A 98 -17.68 0.01 1.86
C ALA A 98 -17.72 -1.36 2.56
N TYR A 99 -17.26 -1.43 3.82
CA TYR A 99 -17.45 -2.61 4.68
C TYR A 99 -18.86 -2.65 5.32
N TYR A 100 -19.75 -1.73 4.91
CA TYR A 100 -21.12 -1.58 5.39
C TYR A 100 -22.08 -1.35 4.21
N PRO A 101 -23.38 -1.64 4.37
CA PRO A 101 -24.39 -1.34 3.35
C PRO A 101 -24.64 0.17 3.20
N PRO A 102 -25.19 0.63 2.06
CA PRO A 102 -25.47 2.06 1.81
C PRO A 102 -26.28 2.77 2.91
N ASP A 103 -27.19 2.08 3.58
CA ASP A 103 -28.01 2.65 4.65
C ASP A 103 -27.21 3.09 5.89
N ASN A 104 -25.94 2.68 5.98
CA ASN A 104 -25.04 2.99 7.09
C ASN A 104 -23.96 4.02 6.71
N ILE A 105 -24.11 4.71 5.58
CA ILE A 105 -23.21 5.82 5.22
C ILE A 105 -23.30 6.89 6.31
N PRO A 106 -22.17 7.36 6.88
CA PRO A 106 -22.20 8.34 7.95
C PRO A 106 -22.79 9.67 7.43
N GLU A 107 -23.73 10.22 8.19
CA GLU A 107 -24.20 11.59 7.98
C GLU A 107 -23.15 12.57 8.51
N ILE A 108 -22.70 13.48 7.64
CA ILE A 108 -21.71 14.49 8.00
C ILE A 108 -22.28 15.87 7.71
N ASP A 109 -22.38 16.69 8.75
CA ASP A 109 -22.74 18.10 8.63
C ASP A 109 -21.49 18.93 8.29
N GLU A 110 -21.49 19.54 7.10
CA GLU A 110 -20.41 20.40 6.61
C GLU A 110 -20.10 21.55 7.57
N ALA A 111 -21.11 22.11 8.24
CA ALA A 111 -20.96 23.28 9.10
C ALA A 111 -20.14 22.99 10.35
N THR A 112 -20.17 21.74 10.83
CA THR A 112 -19.47 21.29 12.03
C THR A 112 -18.24 20.44 11.72
N TRP A 113 -18.14 19.90 10.50
CA TRP A 113 -17.00 19.07 10.09
C TRP A 113 -15.67 19.84 10.09
N LYS A 114 -14.65 19.20 10.66
CA LYS A 114 -13.26 19.64 10.61
C LYS A 114 -12.34 18.43 10.42
N LEU A 115 -11.26 18.65 9.70
CA LEU A 115 -10.15 17.71 9.60
C LEU A 115 -9.14 18.00 10.70
N ASP A 116 -9.01 17.09 11.65
CA ASP A 116 -7.99 17.13 12.70
C ASP A 116 -6.62 16.77 12.12
N VAL A 117 -5.60 17.55 12.48
CA VAL A 117 -4.22 17.35 12.04
C VAL A 117 -3.34 17.01 13.24
N GLY A 118 -2.61 15.90 13.18
CA GLY A 118 -1.91 15.36 14.34
C GLY A 118 -0.53 14.76 14.04
N GLY A 119 0.06 14.14 15.07
CA GLY A 119 1.35 13.45 14.95
C GLY A 119 2.54 14.39 14.81
N LEU A 120 3.49 14.01 13.95
CA LEU A 120 4.73 14.73 13.62
C LEU A 120 4.43 15.89 12.64
N VAL A 121 3.63 16.86 13.10
CA VAL A 121 3.18 18.01 12.32
C VAL A 121 3.32 19.29 13.15
N ALA A 122 3.79 20.37 12.52
CA ALA A 122 4.00 21.66 13.18
C ALA A 122 2.69 22.43 13.44
N ASP A 123 1.85 22.63 12.41
CA ASP A 123 0.53 23.28 12.55
C ASP A 123 -0.57 22.22 12.67
N LYS A 124 -1.07 22.03 13.90
CA LYS A 124 -2.15 21.09 14.23
C LYS A 124 -3.54 21.76 14.27
N THR A 125 -3.66 22.98 13.76
CA THR A 125 -4.95 23.68 13.72
C THR A 125 -5.93 22.89 12.83
N PRO A 126 -7.13 22.54 13.31
CA PRO A 126 -8.10 21.83 12.50
C PRO A 126 -8.50 22.61 11.22
N TRP A 127 -8.75 21.86 10.15
CA TRP A 127 -9.08 22.42 8.83
C TRP A 127 -10.56 22.26 8.52
N THR A 128 -11.23 23.38 8.21
CA THR A 128 -12.57 23.39 7.63
C THR A 128 -12.52 23.05 6.14
N LEU A 129 -13.65 22.62 5.56
CA LEU A 129 -13.75 22.36 4.12
C LEU A 129 -13.38 23.59 3.27
N GLN A 130 -13.80 24.79 3.69
CA GLN A 130 -13.47 26.05 3.00
C GLN A 130 -11.95 26.28 2.89
N ARG A 131 -11.19 26.01 3.97
CA ARG A 131 -9.72 26.13 3.97
C ARG A 131 -9.07 25.13 3.02
N LEU A 132 -9.59 23.90 2.93
CA LEU A 132 -9.09 22.90 1.98
C LEU A 132 -9.36 23.32 0.53
N ARG A 133 -10.56 23.84 0.25
CA ARG A 133 -10.95 24.37 -1.08
C ARG A 133 -10.10 25.55 -1.53
N ALA A 134 -9.54 26.32 -0.58
CA ALA A 134 -8.67 27.46 -0.88
C ALA A 134 -7.22 27.07 -1.27
N LEU A 135 -6.84 25.80 -1.10
CA LEU A 135 -5.54 25.30 -1.56
C LEU A 135 -5.57 24.98 -3.06
N PRO A 136 -4.41 24.88 -3.73
CA PRO A 136 -4.35 24.39 -5.11
C PRO A 136 -5.04 23.03 -5.26
N GLN A 137 -5.90 22.92 -6.27
CA GLN A 137 -6.65 21.70 -6.60
C GLN A 137 -6.06 21.06 -7.84
N GLU A 138 -5.97 19.73 -7.84
CA GLU A 138 -5.60 18.91 -8.99
C GLU A 138 -6.76 17.98 -9.36
N SER A 139 -6.91 17.71 -10.64
CA SER A 139 -7.93 16.80 -11.17
C SER A 139 -7.28 15.66 -11.94
N GLN A 140 -7.76 14.45 -11.72
CA GLN A 140 -7.23 13.26 -12.35
C GLN A 140 -8.34 12.26 -12.68
N ILE A 141 -8.25 11.65 -13.87
CA ILE A 141 -9.12 10.57 -14.29
C ILE A 141 -8.30 9.29 -14.22
N THR A 142 -8.50 8.50 -13.17
CA THR A 142 -7.69 7.31 -12.89
C THR A 142 -8.57 6.11 -12.57
N ARG A 143 -8.00 4.92 -12.76
CA ARG A 143 -8.65 3.66 -12.43
C ARG A 143 -8.59 3.39 -10.92
N HIS A 144 -9.73 3.16 -10.31
CA HIS A 144 -9.89 2.55 -9.00
C HIS A 144 -9.92 1.03 -9.17
N ILE A 145 -9.07 0.31 -8.45
CA ILE A 145 -9.00 -1.16 -8.48
C ILE A 145 -9.39 -1.69 -7.11
N CYS A 146 -10.51 -2.40 -7.02
CA CYS A 146 -10.97 -3.01 -5.79
C CYS A 146 -10.36 -4.40 -5.62
N ILE A 147 -10.07 -4.77 -4.38
CA ILE A 147 -9.61 -6.12 -4.02
C ILE A 147 -10.66 -7.20 -4.35
N GLU A 148 -11.93 -6.83 -4.44
CA GLU A 148 -13.05 -7.70 -4.80
C GLU A 148 -13.07 -8.11 -6.28
N GLY A 149 -12.03 -7.76 -7.06
CA GLY A 149 -11.87 -8.22 -8.44
C GLY A 149 -12.54 -7.35 -9.52
N TRP A 150 -12.93 -6.13 -9.18
CA TRP A 150 -13.48 -5.16 -10.14
C TRP A 150 -12.66 -3.87 -10.18
N SER A 151 -12.77 -3.12 -11.27
CA SER A 151 -12.14 -1.81 -11.41
C SER A 151 -13.04 -0.85 -12.17
N GLN A 152 -12.96 0.44 -11.86
CA GLN A 152 -13.68 1.50 -12.57
C GLN A 152 -12.84 2.76 -12.71
N ILE A 153 -13.06 3.51 -13.77
CA ILE A 153 -12.41 4.77 -14.06
C ILE A 153 -13.31 5.90 -13.55
N GLY A 154 -12.73 6.78 -12.74
CA GLY A 154 -13.44 7.92 -12.17
C GLY A 154 -12.59 9.19 -12.22
N GLN A 155 -13.26 10.34 -12.27
CA GLN A 155 -12.61 11.64 -12.15
C GLN A 155 -12.63 12.08 -10.69
N TRP A 156 -11.45 12.23 -10.09
CA TRP A 156 -11.26 12.66 -8.72
C TRP A 156 -10.53 14.00 -8.73
N SER A 157 -11.02 14.96 -7.95
CA SER A 157 -10.37 16.27 -7.83
C SER A 157 -10.25 16.69 -6.38
N GLY A 158 -9.15 17.35 -6.04
CA GLY A 158 -8.87 17.75 -4.67
C GLY A 158 -7.46 18.29 -4.44
N VAL A 159 -7.07 18.41 -3.18
CA VAL A 159 -5.75 18.93 -2.78
C VAL A 159 -4.70 17.82 -2.92
N PRO A 160 -3.57 18.02 -3.61
CA PRO A 160 -2.45 17.07 -3.54
C PRO A 160 -2.02 16.85 -2.09
N LEU A 161 -1.94 15.58 -1.66
CA LEU A 161 -1.65 15.26 -0.26
C LEU A 161 -0.26 15.78 0.15
N ARG A 162 0.73 15.73 -0.76
CA ARG A 162 2.04 16.38 -0.59
C ARG A 162 1.89 17.85 -0.21
N SER A 163 1.17 18.63 -1.00
CA SER A 163 1.01 20.07 -0.79
C SER A 163 0.32 20.36 0.54
N PHE A 164 -0.65 19.54 0.94
CA PHE A 164 -1.28 19.65 2.25
C PHE A 164 -0.29 19.36 3.39
N LEU A 165 0.48 18.27 3.32
CA LEU A 165 1.48 17.89 4.32
C LEU A 165 2.56 18.96 4.48
N GLU A 166 3.06 19.50 3.36
CA GLU A 166 4.00 20.63 3.36
C GLU A 166 3.37 21.87 4.01
N ARG A 167 2.11 22.17 3.69
CA ARG A 167 1.39 23.34 4.21
C ARG A 167 1.20 23.30 5.73
N VAL A 168 0.93 22.13 6.30
CA VAL A 168 0.79 21.96 7.75
C VAL A 168 2.14 21.78 8.46
N GLY A 169 3.24 21.71 7.71
CA GLY A 169 4.57 21.46 8.27
C GLY A 169 4.70 20.06 8.85
N ALA A 170 4.21 19.05 8.14
CA ALA A 170 4.45 17.65 8.49
C ALA A 170 5.92 17.28 8.30
N ASP A 171 6.45 16.41 9.17
CA ASP A 171 7.74 15.77 8.97
C ASP A 171 7.64 14.78 7.81
N LEU A 172 8.11 15.19 6.64
CA LEU A 172 8.09 14.38 5.42
C LEU A 172 9.14 13.24 5.44
N THR A 173 9.94 13.15 6.50
CA THR A 173 10.84 12.01 6.75
C THR A 173 10.21 10.95 7.66
N ALA A 174 9.02 11.23 8.21
CA ALA A 174 8.25 10.24 8.94
C ALA A 174 7.91 9.04 8.04
N LYS A 175 7.75 7.85 8.64
CA LYS A 175 7.51 6.63 7.87
C LYS A 175 6.10 6.56 7.26
N TYR A 176 5.10 7.10 7.96
CA TYR A 176 3.69 6.89 7.63
C TYR A 176 2.85 8.15 7.73
N VAL A 177 1.77 8.15 6.96
CA VAL A 177 0.63 9.04 7.13
C VAL A 177 -0.59 8.19 7.48
N GLY A 178 -1.19 8.43 8.63
CA GLY A 178 -2.38 7.74 9.12
C GLY A 178 -3.64 8.57 8.97
N PHE A 179 -4.77 7.90 8.84
CA PHE A 179 -6.09 8.47 8.66
C PHE A 179 -7.11 7.84 9.61
N LYS A 180 -8.02 8.64 10.15
CA LYS A 180 -9.22 8.17 10.86
C LYS A 180 -10.47 8.74 10.20
N CYS A 181 -11.54 7.96 10.20
CA CYS A 181 -12.75 8.26 9.45
C CYS A 181 -13.98 8.27 10.36
N ALA A 182 -15.03 9.00 9.96
CA ALA A 182 -16.26 9.14 10.72
C ALA A 182 -17.01 7.80 10.91
N ASP A 183 -16.86 6.86 9.98
CA ASP A 183 -17.48 5.54 10.01
C ASP A 183 -16.75 4.51 10.91
N ARG A 184 -15.67 4.94 11.60
CA ARG A 184 -14.71 4.12 12.37
C ARG A 184 -13.69 3.37 11.51
N TYR A 185 -13.67 3.62 10.20
CA TYR A 185 -12.58 3.16 9.36
C TYR A 185 -11.29 3.92 9.69
N TYR A 186 -10.16 3.25 9.49
CA TYR A 186 -8.85 3.85 9.60
C TYR A 186 -7.91 3.13 8.64
N GLY A 187 -6.88 3.84 8.22
CA GLY A 187 -5.89 3.30 7.29
C GLY A 187 -4.65 4.16 7.29
N SER A 188 -3.62 3.69 6.62
CA SER A 188 -2.33 4.36 6.56
C SER A 188 -1.66 4.17 5.21
N LEU A 189 -0.73 5.07 4.89
CA LEU A 189 0.13 5.00 3.72
C LEU A 189 1.58 5.14 4.18
N ASP A 190 2.50 4.49 3.48
CA ASP A 190 3.91 4.87 3.53
C ASP A 190 4.06 6.30 3.01
N MET A 191 5.00 7.05 3.59
CA MET A 191 5.24 8.43 3.20
C MET A 191 5.52 8.61 1.69
N PRO A 192 6.30 7.75 1.00
CA PRO A 192 6.44 7.82 -0.46
C PRO A 192 5.11 7.77 -1.21
N SER A 193 4.20 6.86 -0.83
CA SER A 193 2.85 6.78 -1.41
C SER A 193 1.98 7.99 -1.06
N ALA A 194 2.11 8.53 0.16
CA ALA A 194 1.40 9.75 0.56
C ALA A 194 1.88 10.98 -0.23
N LEU A 195 3.17 11.03 -0.57
CA LEU A 195 3.81 12.10 -1.32
C LEU A 195 3.78 11.91 -2.85
N HIS A 196 3.21 10.80 -3.32
CA HIS A 196 3.09 10.51 -4.74
C HIS A 196 2.27 11.61 -5.45
N PRO A 197 2.66 12.07 -6.66
CA PRO A 197 2.01 13.21 -7.33
C PRO A 197 0.50 13.04 -7.57
N GLN A 198 0.03 11.80 -7.70
CA GLN A 198 -1.39 11.47 -7.90
C GLN A 198 -2.14 11.13 -6.60
N THR A 199 -1.51 11.21 -5.43
CA THR A 199 -2.21 11.03 -4.16
C THR A 199 -2.87 12.34 -3.75
N VAL A 200 -4.20 12.34 -3.70
CA VAL A 200 -4.99 13.56 -3.41
C VAL A 200 -5.94 13.34 -2.24
N LEU A 201 -6.13 14.40 -1.47
CA LEU A 201 -7.28 14.65 -0.61
C LEU A 201 -8.44 15.09 -1.51
N ALA A 202 -9.20 14.12 -2.03
CA ALA A 202 -10.28 14.37 -2.96
C ALA A 202 -11.48 15.00 -2.25
N LEU A 203 -11.99 16.08 -2.85
CA LEU A 203 -13.16 16.84 -2.43
C LEU A 203 -14.31 16.72 -3.45
N ASP A 204 -13.98 16.39 -4.69
CA ASP A 204 -14.92 16.25 -5.81
C ASP A 204 -14.81 14.90 -6.50
N PHE A 205 -15.94 14.47 -7.08
CA PHE A 205 -16.04 13.36 -8.01
C PHE A 205 -16.85 13.80 -9.24
N GLY A 206 -16.32 13.59 -10.44
CA GLY A 206 -17.01 13.99 -11.67
C GLY A 206 -17.26 15.50 -11.81
N GLY A 207 -16.43 16.33 -11.17
CA GLY A 207 -16.54 17.80 -11.23
C GLY A 207 -17.58 18.42 -10.29
N VAL A 208 -18.20 17.62 -9.42
CA VAL A 208 -19.11 18.08 -8.35
C VAL A 208 -18.58 17.64 -6.99
N PRO A 209 -19.01 18.28 -5.88
CA PRO A 209 -18.70 17.81 -4.53
C PRO A 209 -18.98 16.31 -4.39
N LEU A 210 -18.12 15.62 -3.64
CA LEU A 210 -18.28 14.18 -3.41
C LEU A 210 -19.73 13.85 -2.99
N PRO A 211 -20.34 12.84 -3.60
CA PRO A 211 -21.50 12.18 -3.01
C PRO A 211 -21.14 11.51 -1.67
N LEU A 212 -22.13 11.34 -0.79
CA LEU A 212 -21.93 10.66 0.51
C LEU A 212 -21.37 9.25 0.29
N GLU A 213 -21.89 8.52 -0.69
CA GLU A 213 -21.46 7.17 -1.11
C GLU A 213 -19.95 7.07 -1.37
N TYR A 214 -19.36 8.15 -1.87
CA TYR A 214 -17.96 8.21 -2.31
C TYR A 214 -17.05 8.90 -1.31
N GLY A 215 -17.55 9.25 -0.12
CA GLY A 215 -16.73 9.68 1.00
C GLY A 215 -16.76 11.18 1.30
N TYR A 216 -17.83 11.88 0.94
CA TYR A 216 -18.04 13.26 1.34
C TYR A 216 -17.81 13.48 2.85
N PRO A 217 -17.25 14.62 3.28
CA PRO A 217 -16.77 15.75 2.46
C PRO A 217 -15.34 15.56 1.95
N LEU A 218 -14.62 14.55 2.43
CA LEU A 218 -13.21 14.34 2.15
C LEU A 218 -12.86 12.86 2.16
N ARG A 219 -12.17 12.42 1.10
CA ARG A 219 -11.51 11.11 1.05
C ARG A 219 -10.06 11.25 0.62
N VAL A 220 -9.26 10.22 0.84
CA VAL A 220 -7.98 10.05 0.14
C VAL A 220 -8.23 9.26 -1.13
N ARG A 221 -7.54 9.61 -2.21
CA ARG A 221 -7.48 8.84 -3.44
C ARG A 221 -6.02 8.52 -3.78
N VAL A 222 -5.71 7.24 -3.88
CA VAL A 222 -4.35 6.73 -4.20
C VAL A 222 -4.40 5.82 -5.42
N PRO A 223 -4.10 6.32 -6.63
CA PRO A 223 -4.18 5.52 -7.86
C PRO A 223 -3.17 4.40 -8.00
N THR A 224 -2.11 4.39 -7.19
CA THR A 224 -1.06 3.37 -7.16
C THR A 224 -1.33 2.25 -6.14
N LYS A 225 -2.52 2.24 -5.53
CA LYS A 225 -2.91 1.28 -4.49
C LYS A 225 -4.28 0.68 -4.76
N LEU A 226 -4.54 -0.46 -4.12
CA LEU A 226 -5.88 -1.03 -4.06
C LEU A 226 -6.86 -0.11 -3.30
N GLY A 227 -8.15 -0.26 -3.64
CA GLY A 227 -9.21 0.66 -3.25
C GLY A 227 -9.38 0.86 -1.74
N PHE A 228 -9.07 -0.15 -0.94
CA PHE A 228 -9.18 -0.07 0.52
C PHE A 228 -8.09 0.82 1.16
N LYS A 229 -6.99 1.09 0.46
CA LYS A 229 -5.95 2.06 0.87
C LYS A 229 -6.36 3.52 0.62
N SER A 230 -7.60 3.77 0.18
CA SER A 230 -8.16 5.10 -0.07
C SER A 230 -9.33 5.38 0.89
N PRO A 231 -9.09 5.67 2.19
CA PRO A 231 -10.15 5.91 3.19
C PRO A 231 -11.14 7.01 2.77
N LYS A 232 -12.40 6.85 3.17
CA LYS A 232 -13.53 7.78 2.93
C LYS A 232 -13.90 8.51 4.22
N HIS A 233 -14.62 9.62 4.14
CA HIS A 233 -15.17 10.31 5.32
C HIS A 233 -14.10 10.69 6.36
N ILE A 234 -12.94 11.18 5.90
CA ILE A 234 -11.78 11.40 6.76
C ILE A 234 -12.07 12.54 7.73
N VAL A 235 -11.74 12.32 9.00
CA VAL A 235 -11.84 13.31 10.08
C VAL A 235 -10.50 13.60 10.73
N SER A 236 -9.49 12.76 10.54
CA SER A 236 -8.14 13.02 11.04
C SER A 236 -7.06 12.53 10.09
N VAL A 237 -5.97 13.29 9.99
CA VAL A 237 -4.73 12.96 9.29
C VAL A 237 -3.53 13.25 10.18
N PHE A 238 -2.55 12.36 10.21
CA PHE A 238 -1.35 12.52 11.06
C PHE A 238 -0.11 11.85 10.47
N ALA A 239 1.06 12.47 10.65
CA ALA A 239 2.35 11.87 10.32
C ALA A 239 2.93 11.11 11.53
N THR A 240 3.51 9.94 11.33
CA THR A 240 4.05 9.11 12.43
C THR A 240 5.16 8.16 11.97
N ASN A 241 6.00 7.73 12.91
CA ASN A 241 7.00 6.68 12.73
C ASN A 241 6.55 5.30 13.24
N ASP A 242 5.46 5.26 14.00
CA ASP A 242 4.82 4.04 14.46
C ASP A 242 3.78 3.61 13.43
N ASP A 243 3.76 2.32 13.09
CA ASP A 243 2.80 1.77 12.14
C ASP A 243 1.37 1.96 12.67
N PRO A 244 0.51 2.77 12.00
CA PRO A 244 -0.85 3.01 12.46
C PRO A 244 -1.77 1.79 12.28
N GLY A 245 -1.34 0.77 11.54
CA GLY A 245 -2.19 -0.31 11.06
C GLY A 245 -3.20 0.18 10.02
N GLY A 246 -4.26 -0.60 9.86
CA GLY A 246 -5.39 -0.27 9.01
C GLY A 246 -6.51 -1.29 9.16
N TYR A 247 -7.74 -0.86 8.89
CA TYR A 247 -8.93 -1.67 9.19
C TYR A 247 -8.88 -3.06 8.53
N TRP A 248 -8.45 -3.16 7.27
CA TRP A 248 -8.37 -4.45 6.57
C TRP A 248 -7.08 -5.19 6.86
N GLU A 249 -6.00 -4.46 7.10
CA GLU A 249 -4.70 -5.01 7.48
C GLU A 249 -4.82 -5.80 8.79
N ASP A 250 -5.58 -5.28 9.76
CA ASP A 250 -5.93 -5.98 11.00
C ASP A 250 -6.76 -7.26 10.77
N GLN A 251 -7.38 -7.40 9.60
CA GLN A 251 -8.15 -8.58 9.17
C GLN A 251 -7.34 -9.55 8.29
N GLY A 252 -6.02 -9.34 8.14
CA GLY A 252 -5.16 -10.25 7.37
C GLY A 252 -4.75 -9.76 5.98
N TYR A 253 -5.18 -8.57 5.56
CA TYR A 253 -4.82 -8.04 4.24
C TYR A 253 -3.38 -7.53 4.24
N ASN A 254 -2.72 -7.62 3.07
CA ASN A 254 -1.40 -7.02 2.88
C ASN A 254 -1.46 -5.51 3.10
N TRP A 255 -0.47 -4.97 3.80
CA TRP A 255 -0.48 -3.56 4.16
C TRP A 255 -0.08 -2.66 3.00
N PHE A 256 0.88 -3.07 2.17
CA PHE A 256 1.41 -2.20 1.13
C PHE A 256 0.44 -2.04 -0.04
N SER A 257 -0.16 -3.15 -0.48
CA SER A 257 -1.19 -3.25 -1.53
C SER A 257 -1.01 -2.29 -2.72
N GLY A 258 0.19 -2.33 -3.30
CA GLY A 258 0.53 -1.61 -4.52
C GLY A 258 -0.03 -2.28 -5.77
N ILE A 259 -0.23 -1.49 -6.82
CA ILE A 259 -0.62 -1.93 -8.18
C ILE A 259 0.31 -1.35 -9.23
#